data_AF-A0A1Q8DVS7-F1
#
_entry.id   AF-A0A1Q8DVS7-F1
#
_cell.length_a   1.000
_cell.length_b   1.000
_cell.length_c   1.000
_cell.angle_alpha   90.00
_cell.angle_beta   90.00
_cell.angle_gamma   90.00
#
_symmetry.space_group_name_H-M   'P 1'
#
loop_
_entity.id
_entity.type
_entity.pdbx_description
1 polymer ?
#
loop_
_entity_poly.entity_id
_entity_poly.type
_entity_poly.pdbx_seq_one_letter_code
_entity_poly.pdbx_strand_id
1 'polypeptide(L)'
;MNADNINADSFYARIPNNKALVANVITVFEHQRLTAHDFAHVSDFHWLMAQEFAVFTIKRKQGQWQLKVGHHIGIILLPSGMTLELLPKLNQSTQYNNIAQTRHWVQGMLSDLTRLDARQSRKLPSMKNLGQFSDQSMPLSVEAPPLSDWLLEQFLQRLVRYQPTQHYQAQINNQSSLQGRLVIKEQLRHNSMQPHKFVCERSVLSQDMLANRLIKSALVWLMPLLPRSICTPLLRPWQPLFGLNQRERQRLESIYTQAKQQLSVLPLQKQQLQAAQQLVDLAYWLLQQSNASTGYGIDPTRPNLPQPRLCLLIDMNQAFEQWASQRIASMFQQVSSNYRPFYQTQSVWLNDSEGQACVSIRPDLLIYKTADNDNNQNQSDTAVSKETVNGCYSHVIDIKWKYLPHAGAITSSDAYQLTSYAQAYQAGQGWMVYPVLGDKRRPVALKQQIYRDSGDNKSNISSDISDGTKSNHLNHADLWLIPFDVLTGMVNGDLPTNLNEK
;
A
#
# COMPACT_ATOMS: atom_id res chain seq x y z
N MET A 1 41.35 -5.10 -2.90
CA MET A 1 41.04 -6.21 -1.96
C MET A 1 39.61 -6.60 -2.20
N ASN A 2 39.41 -7.76 -2.81
CA ASN A 2 38.12 -8.21 -3.34
C ASN A 2 37.08 -8.35 -2.23
N ALA A 3 35.97 -7.63 -2.39
CA ALA A 3 34.74 -7.78 -1.62
C ALA A 3 33.88 -8.90 -2.25
N ASP A 4 34.51 -10.01 -2.62
CA ASP A 4 33.82 -11.14 -3.25
C ASP A 4 33.30 -12.09 -2.17
N ASN A 5 32.01 -12.42 -2.29
CA ASN A 5 31.28 -13.47 -1.60
C ASN A 5 30.99 -13.28 -0.10
N ILE A 6 30.08 -12.35 0.22
CA ILE A 6 29.00 -12.73 1.13
C ILE A 6 28.12 -13.70 0.34
N ASN A 7 28.46 -14.98 0.40
CA ASN A 7 27.70 -16.05 -0.26
C ASN A 7 26.27 -15.97 0.30
N ALA A 8 25.28 -15.67 -0.54
CA ALA A 8 23.90 -15.43 -0.10
C ALA A 8 23.39 -16.57 0.79
N ASP A 9 23.75 -17.81 0.45
CA ASP A 9 23.44 -19.02 1.23
C ASP A 9 24.05 -19.02 2.63
N SER A 10 25.26 -18.48 2.80
CA SER A 10 25.89 -18.34 4.13
C SER A 10 25.26 -17.23 4.97
N PHE A 11 24.65 -16.22 4.32
CA PHE A 11 23.93 -15.15 4.99
C PHE A 11 22.56 -15.64 5.48
N TYR A 12 21.81 -16.39 4.66
CA TYR A 12 20.57 -17.04 5.08
C TYR A 12 20.81 -18.09 6.18
N ALA A 13 21.90 -18.85 6.12
CA ALA A 13 22.28 -19.80 7.18
C ALA A 13 22.67 -19.14 8.52
N ARG A 14 22.97 -17.83 8.52
CA ARG A 14 23.30 -17.04 9.73
C ARG A 14 22.14 -16.21 10.27
N ILE A 15 21.01 -16.16 9.56
CA ILE A 15 19.75 -15.70 10.17
C ILE A 15 19.39 -16.78 11.20
N PRO A 16 19.27 -16.44 12.50
CA PRO A 16 18.92 -17.44 13.50
C PRO A 16 17.63 -18.13 13.07
N ASN A 17 17.60 -19.45 13.27
CA ASN A 17 16.45 -20.31 13.02
C ASN A 17 15.14 -19.57 13.34
N ASN A 18 14.19 -19.47 12.39
CA ASN A 18 12.96 -18.65 12.46
C ASN A 18 12.24 -18.74 13.82
N LYS A 19 12.38 -19.86 14.53
CA LYS A 19 11.86 -20.10 15.88
C LYS A 19 12.34 -19.12 16.96
N ALA A 20 13.54 -18.56 16.87
CA ALA A 20 14.07 -17.64 17.89
C ALA A 20 13.53 -16.20 17.77
N LEU A 21 13.15 -15.78 16.55
CA LEU A 21 12.55 -14.45 16.29
C LEU A 21 11.05 -14.43 16.64
N VAL A 22 10.35 -15.57 16.46
CA VAL A 22 8.92 -15.74 16.78
C VAL A 22 8.62 -15.58 18.29
N ALA A 23 9.59 -15.82 19.18
CA ALA A 23 9.38 -15.78 20.63
C ALA A 23 9.06 -14.39 21.20
N ASN A 24 9.29 -13.31 20.44
CA ASN A 24 9.14 -11.93 20.92
C ASN A 24 7.97 -11.18 20.26
N VAL A 25 7.00 -11.90 19.67
CA VAL A 25 5.86 -11.29 18.98
C VAL A 25 4.56 -11.50 19.75
N ILE A 26 3.84 -10.40 20.00
CA ILE A 26 2.47 -10.41 20.52
C ILE A 26 1.54 -10.19 19.33
N THR A 27 0.78 -11.21 18.92
CA THR A 27 -0.16 -11.11 17.80
C THR A 27 -1.56 -10.76 18.30
N VAL A 28 -2.15 -9.72 17.72
CA VAL A 28 -3.46 -9.18 18.08
C VAL A 28 -4.28 -8.94 16.82
N PHE A 29 -5.59 -9.14 16.91
CA PHE A 29 -6.51 -8.89 15.81
C PHE A 29 -7.23 -7.54 15.89
N GLU A 30 -7.69 -7.07 14.73
CA GLU A 30 -8.62 -5.95 14.61
C GLU A 30 -9.80 -6.07 15.59
N HIS A 31 -10.18 -4.97 16.24
CA HIS A 31 -11.21 -4.87 17.29
C HIS A 31 -10.99 -5.69 18.56
N GLN A 32 -9.87 -6.42 18.69
CA GLN A 32 -9.49 -7.05 19.95
C GLN A 32 -9.28 -5.99 21.03
N ARG A 33 -9.59 -6.35 22.28
CA ARG A 33 -9.34 -5.51 23.45
C ARG A 33 -8.15 -6.07 24.20
N LEU A 34 -7.19 -5.21 24.47
CA LEU A 34 -5.99 -5.53 25.23
C LEU A 34 -6.04 -4.88 26.60
N THR A 35 -5.53 -5.60 27.58
CA THR A 35 -5.35 -5.19 28.97
C THR A 35 -3.88 -5.34 29.35
N ALA A 36 -3.49 -4.84 30.53
CA ALA A 36 -2.14 -5.02 31.04
C ALA A 36 -1.68 -6.50 31.14
N HIS A 37 -2.62 -7.45 31.28
CA HIS A 37 -2.32 -8.88 31.41
C HIS A 37 -1.92 -9.54 30.08
N ASP A 38 -2.24 -8.91 28.94
CA ASP A 38 -1.90 -9.42 27.62
C ASP A 38 -0.43 -9.16 27.24
N PHE A 39 0.32 -8.45 28.10
CA PHE A 39 1.70 -8.07 27.89
C PHE A 39 2.62 -8.75 28.90
N ALA A 40 3.79 -9.21 28.45
CA ALA A 40 4.83 -9.71 29.35
C ALA A 40 5.37 -8.60 30.28
N HIS A 41 5.42 -7.37 29.77
CA HIS A 41 5.83 -6.18 30.52
C HIS A 41 4.70 -5.16 30.57
N VAL A 42 4.15 -4.89 31.77
CA VAL A 42 3.06 -3.91 31.98
C VAL A 42 3.46 -2.50 31.51
N SER A 43 4.76 -2.17 31.54
CA SER A 43 5.28 -0.91 31.01
C SER A 43 4.97 -0.70 29.53
N ASP A 44 4.89 -1.77 28.74
CA ASP A 44 4.56 -1.66 27.32
C ASP A 44 3.10 -1.26 27.11
N PHE A 45 2.19 -1.81 27.91
CA PHE A 45 0.77 -1.41 27.91
C PHE A 45 0.61 0.08 28.28
N HIS A 46 1.27 0.53 29.35
CA HIS A 46 1.24 1.94 29.75
C HIS A 46 1.86 2.85 28.70
N TRP A 47 2.95 2.42 28.06
CA TRP A 47 3.56 3.16 26.96
C TRP A 47 2.60 3.29 25.78
N LEU A 48 1.96 2.21 25.33
CA LEU A 48 0.97 2.25 24.25
C LEU A 48 -0.20 3.21 24.56
N MET A 49 -0.67 3.23 25.81
CA MET A 49 -1.69 4.21 26.22
C MET A 49 -1.18 5.64 26.12
N ALA A 50 0.06 5.92 26.54
CA ALA A 50 0.65 7.25 26.51
C ALA A 50 1.00 7.76 25.10
N GLN A 51 1.22 6.85 24.13
CA GLN A 51 1.53 7.23 22.76
C GLN A 51 0.32 7.70 21.96
N GLU A 52 -0.90 7.38 22.40
CA GLU A 52 -2.16 7.76 21.74
C GLU A 52 -2.21 7.47 20.23
N PHE A 53 -1.69 6.31 19.81
CA PHE A 53 -1.75 5.93 18.39
C PHE A 53 -3.20 5.91 17.90
N ALA A 54 -3.45 6.45 16.70
CA ALA A 54 -4.77 6.46 16.07
C ALA A 54 -5.38 5.05 15.88
N VAL A 55 -4.54 4.00 15.86
CA VAL A 55 -4.99 2.61 15.81
C VAL A 55 -5.68 2.17 17.10
N PHE A 56 -5.44 2.79 18.25
CA PHE A 56 -6.06 2.37 19.51
C PHE A 56 -7.13 3.34 19.99
N THR A 57 -8.25 2.79 20.45
CA THR A 57 -9.23 3.53 21.26
C THR A 57 -9.12 3.10 22.70
N ILE A 58 -8.84 4.04 23.60
CA ILE A 58 -8.78 3.79 25.04
C ILE A 58 -10.21 3.73 25.59
N LYS A 59 -10.55 2.66 26.30
CA LYS A 59 -11.83 2.50 27.01
C LYS A 59 -11.59 2.04 28.43
N ARG A 60 -12.46 2.45 29.35
CA ARG A 60 -12.47 1.95 30.74
C ARG A 60 -13.70 1.09 30.96
N LYS A 61 -13.52 -0.15 31.40
CA LYS A 61 -14.62 -1.08 31.73
C LYS A 61 -14.34 -1.72 33.09
N GLN A 62 -15.31 -1.67 34.01
CA GLN A 62 -15.18 -2.22 35.37
C GLN A 62 -13.90 -1.75 36.10
N GLY A 63 -13.57 -0.46 35.97
CA GLY A 63 -12.39 0.13 36.59
C GLY A 63 -11.06 -0.12 35.87
N GLN A 64 -10.99 -1.09 34.94
CA GLN A 64 -9.79 -1.43 34.18
C GLN A 64 -9.70 -0.68 32.85
N TRP A 65 -8.49 -0.21 32.53
CA TRP A 65 -8.17 0.38 31.23
C TRP A 65 -7.99 -0.72 30.16
N GLN A 66 -8.53 -0.48 28.98
CA GLN A 66 -8.47 -1.38 27.84
C GLN A 66 -8.13 -0.62 26.57
N LEU A 67 -7.23 -1.16 25.76
CA LEU A 67 -6.93 -0.66 24.41
C LEU A 67 -7.73 -1.48 23.40
N LYS A 68 -8.68 -0.86 22.71
CA LYS A 68 -9.37 -1.50 21.58
C LYS A 68 -8.60 -1.20 20.29
N VAL A 69 -8.21 -2.24 19.57
CA VAL A 69 -7.59 -2.10 18.24
C VAL A 69 -8.63 -1.61 17.22
N GLY A 70 -8.28 -0.63 16.42
CA GLY A 70 -9.05 -0.07 15.32
C GLY A 70 -8.83 -0.85 14.03
N HIS A 71 -9.13 -0.21 12.89
CA HIS A 71 -9.10 -0.82 11.55
C HIS A 71 -7.70 -0.80 10.90
N HIS A 72 -6.65 -1.14 11.65
CA HIS A 72 -5.29 -1.13 11.12
C HIS A 72 -4.59 -2.47 11.32
N ILE A 73 -3.66 -2.75 10.41
CA ILE A 73 -2.73 -3.87 10.48
C ILE A 73 -1.29 -3.35 10.50
N GLY A 74 -0.35 -4.19 10.91
CA GLY A 74 1.08 -3.87 10.87
C GLY A 74 1.81 -4.23 12.15
N ILE A 75 2.87 -3.48 12.48
CA ILE A 75 3.80 -3.80 13.56
C ILE A 75 4.16 -2.57 14.40
N ILE A 76 4.29 -2.77 15.71
CA ILE A 76 4.78 -1.76 16.65
C ILE A 76 5.85 -2.39 17.54
N LEU A 77 7.06 -1.81 17.54
CA LEU A 77 8.11 -2.23 18.45
C LEU A 77 7.94 -1.58 19.83
N LEU A 78 7.78 -2.42 20.85
CA LEU A 78 7.53 -2.03 22.23
C LEU A 78 8.85 -1.70 22.97
N PRO A 79 8.77 -0.93 24.09
CA PRO A 79 9.95 -0.62 24.92
C PRO A 79 10.73 -1.82 25.42
N SER A 80 10.05 -2.93 25.71
CA SER A 80 10.68 -4.19 26.07
C SER A 80 11.53 -4.83 24.96
N GLY A 81 11.38 -4.39 23.70
CA GLY A 81 11.93 -5.07 22.53
C GLY A 81 11.00 -6.13 21.93
N MET A 82 9.83 -6.37 22.53
CA MET A 82 8.78 -7.18 21.92
C MET A 82 8.13 -6.44 20.74
N THR A 83 7.62 -7.18 19.76
CA THR A 83 6.88 -6.62 18.62
C THR A 83 5.40 -6.94 18.77
N LEU A 84 4.56 -5.91 18.76
CA LEU A 84 3.11 -6.05 18.66
C LEU A 84 2.73 -6.14 17.18
N GLU A 85 2.23 -7.30 16.75
CA GLU A 85 1.73 -7.56 15.40
C GLU A 85 0.21 -7.42 15.38
N LEU A 86 -0.31 -6.57 14.50
CA LEU A 86 -1.74 -6.34 14.29
C LEU A 86 -2.19 -6.99 12.99
N LEU A 87 -3.12 -7.94 13.09
CA LEU A 87 -3.67 -8.71 11.98
C LEU A 87 -5.16 -8.40 11.75
N PRO A 88 -5.65 -8.54 10.50
CA PRO A 88 -7.03 -8.26 10.16
C PRO A 88 -8.00 -9.32 10.71
N LYS A 89 -9.24 -8.92 10.98
CA LYS A 89 -10.28 -9.84 11.46
C LYS A 89 -11.35 -10.07 10.39
N LEU A 90 -11.28 -11.24 9.73
CA LEU A 90 -12.20 -11.56 8.64
C LEU A 90 -13.46 -12.32 9.11
N ASN A 91 -13.39 -13.13 10.16
CA ASN A 91 -14.54 -13.85 10.73
C ASN A 91 -14.72 -13.55 12.23
N GLN A 92 -15.94 -13.63 12.75
CA GLN A 92 -16.19 -13.46 14.19
C GLN A 92 -15.52 -14.55 15.03
N SER A 93 -15.29 -15.73 14.44
CA SER A 93 -14.73 -16.94 15.06
C SER A 93 -13.28 -17.22 14.67
N THR A 94 -12.48 -16.22 14.28
CA THR A 94 -11.02 -16.39 14.04
C THR A 94 -10.34 -16.95 15.29
N GLN A 95 -10.34 -18.27 15.41
CA GLN A 95 -9.55 -19.03 16.37
C GLN A 95 -8.08 -19.01 15.94
N TYR A 96 -7.18 -19.19 16.90
CA TYR A 96 -5.72 -19.21 16.74
C TYR A 96 -5.19 -20.07 15.58
N ASN A 97 -5.95 -21.07 15.13
CA ASN A 97 -5.59 -21.98 14.03
C ASN A 97 -5.50 -21.31 12.64
N ASN A 98 -5.89 -20.04 12.49
CA ASN A 98 -5.84 -19.31 11.21
C ASN A 98 -4.75 -18.21 11.16
N ILE A 99 -3.87 -18.08 12.16
CA ILE A 99 -2.86 -17.01 12.16
C ILE A 99 -1.90 -17.13 10.97
N ALA A 100 -1.38 -18.33 10.71
CA ALA A 100 -0.45 -18.57 9.60
C ALA A 100 -1.10 -18.27 8.24
N GLN A 101 -2.33 -18.75 8.02
CA GLN A 101 -3.09 -18.46 6.80
C GLN A 101 -3.40 -16.97 6.68
N THR A 102 -3.73 -16.29 7.79
CA THR A 102 -3.95 -14.83 7.81
C THR A 102 -2.70 -14.06 7.43
N ARG A 103 -1.56 -14.39 8.04
CA ARG A 103 -0.26 -13.82 7.67
C ARG A 103 0.05 -14.03 6.20
N HIS A 104 -0.17 -15.23 5.69
CA HIS A 104 0.14 -15.58 4.31
C HIS A 104 -0.59 -14.67 3.31
N TRP A 105 -1.91 -14.54 3.41
CA TRP A 105 -2.65 -13.71 2.46
C TRP A 105 -2.38 -12.22 2.69
N VAL A 106 -2.17 -11.77 3.94
CA VAL A 106 -1.80 -10.36 4.22
C VAL A 106 -0.44 -10.04 3.61
N GLN A 107 0.53 -10.94 3.70
CA GLN A 107 1.84 -10.81 3.05
C GLN A 107 1.70 -10.78 1.53
N GLY A 108 0.79 -11.60 0.96
CA GLY A 108 0.45 -11.55 -0.46
C GLY A 108 -0.15 -10.21 -0.87
N MET A 109 -1.14 -9.71 -0.13
CA MET A 109 -1.75 -8.40 -0.33
C MET A 109 -0.72 -7.28 -0.24
N LEU A 110 0.09 -7.24 0.83
CA LEU A 110 1.12 -6.23 1.00
C LEU A 110 2.17 -6.32 -0.11
N SER A 111 2.57 -7.54 -0.51
CA SER A 111 3.45 -7.75 -1.65
C SER A 111 2.85 -7.10 -2.89
N ASP A 112 1.61 -7.46 -3.28
CA ASP A 112 0.94 -6.93 -4.47
C ASP A 112 0.78 -5.41 -4.46
N LEU A 113 0.35 -4.86 -3.32
CA LEU A 113 0.24 -3.43 -3.14
C LEU A 113 1.62 -2.78 -3.38
N THR A 114 2.67 -3.39 -2.84
CA THR A 114 4.07 -3.05 -3.11
C THR A 114 4.60 -3.50 -4.46
N ARG A 115 3.80 -3.90 -5.45
CA ARG A 115 4.29 -4.21 -6.81
C ARG A 115 4.10 -3.11 -7.84
N LEU A 116 3.51 -1.99 -7.47
CA LEU A 116 2.96 -1.04 -8.43
C LEU A 116 4.03 -0.25 -9.21
N ASP A 117 3.85 -0.29 -10.53
CA ASP A 117 4.56 0.53 -11.50
C ASP A 117 4.22 2.01 -11.31
N ALA A 118 5.25 2.87 -11.32
CA ALA A 118 5.12 4.34 -11.34
C ALA A 118 4.28 4.90 -12.53
N ARG A 119 3.90 4.05 -13.49
CA ARG A 119 3.00 4.41 -14.61
C ARG A 119 1.52 4.34 -14.24
N GLN A 120 1.12 3.47 -13.30
CA GLN A 120 -0.27 3.33 -12.85
C GLN A 120 -0.57 4.09 -11.55
N SER A 121 0.45 4.46 -10.77
CA SER A 121 0.28 5.18 -9.48
C SER A 121 -0.27 6.61 -9.61
N ARG A 122 -0.27 7.21 -10.83
CA ARG A 122 -0.81 8.56 -11.06
C ARG A 122 -2.31 8.70 -10.76
N LYS A 123 -3.06 7.59 -10.63
CA LYS A 123 -4.53 7.58 -10.49
C LYS A 123 -5.06 7.07 -9.14
N LEU A 124 -4.22 6.66 -8.18
CA LEU A 124 -4.67 6.26 -6.82
C LEU A 124 -4.43 7.39 -5.79
N PRO A 125 -5.49 8.03 -5.25
CA PRO A 125 -5.34 9.23 -4.42
C PRO A 125 -4.86 9.04 -2.97
N SER A 126 -4.63 7.83 -2.44
CA SER A 126 -4.24 7.66 -1.01
C SER A 126 -2.96 6.85 -0.74
N MET A 127 -2.35 6.24 -1.78
CA MET A 127 -1.02 5.60 -1.66
C MET A 127 -0.21 5.84 -2.94
N LYS A 128 0.23 7.09 -3.15
CA LYS A 128 0.85 7.52 -4.42
C LYS A 128 2.19 6.83 -4.77
N ASN A 129 2.80 6.06 -3.89
CA ASN A 129 4.17 5.57 -4.07
C ASN A 129 4.41 4.20 -3.45
N LEU A 130 3.61 3.23 -3.88
CA LEU A 130 3.94 1.84 -3.72
C LEU A 130 4.64 1.43 -5.01
N GLY A 131 5.94 1.14 -4.93
CA GLY A 131 6.76 0.85 -6.11
C GLY A 131 6.72 -0.63 -6.48
N GLN A 132 7.68 -1.10 -7.29
CA GLN A 132 7.61 -2.40 -7.96
C GLN A 132 8.31 -3.52 -7.17
N PHE A 133 7.69 -4.69 -6.96
CA PHE A 133 8.33 -5.88 -6.39
C PHE A 133 8.28 -6.98 -7.47
N SER A 134 9.39 -7.69 -7.70
CA SER A 134 9.50 -8.65 -8.82
C SER A 134 8.80 -9.99 -8.56
N ASP A 135 8.53 -10.72 -9.65
CA ASP A 135 8.09 -12.13 -9.71
C ASP A 135 9.11 -13.13 -9.17
N GLN A 136 9.33 -13.14 -7.86
CA GLN A 136 9.89 -14.33 -7.20
C GLN A 136 8.88 -14.77 -6.15
N SER A 137 7.79 -15.39 -6.63
CA SER A 137 6.90 -16.20 -5.82
C SER A 137 7.75 -17.30 -5.16
N MET A 138 8.01 -17.17 -3.87
CA MET A 138 8.58 -18.28 -3.12
C MET A 138 7.52 -19.38 -2.98
N PRO A 139 7.92 -20.66 -3.06
CA PRO A 139 7.05 -21.76 -2.67
C PRO A 139 6.63 -21.58 -1.21
N LEU A 140 5.37 -21.89 -0.93
CA LEU A 140 4.74 -21.75 0.38
C LEU A 140 5.57 -22.48 1.46
N SER A 141 6.27 -21.73 2.32
CA SER A 141 6.70 -22.25 3.61
C SER A 141 5.46 -22.52 4.47
N VAL A 142 5.40 -23.72 5.08
CA VAL A 142 4.26 -24.21 5.88
C VAL A 142 3.95 -23.32 7.10
N GLU A 143 4.90 -22.49 7.54
CA GLU A 143 4.72 -21.51 8.60
C GLU A 143 4.99 -20.10 8.04
N ALA A 144 3.93 -19.32 7.80
CA ALA A 144 4.08 -17.92 7.42
C ALA A 144 4.66 -17.12 8.61
N PRO A 145 5.83 -16.47 8.43
CA PRO A 145 6.51 -15.75 9.52
C PRO A 145 5.70 -14.51 9.95
N PRO A 146 5.91 -13.95 11.15
CA PRO A 146 5.32 -12.67 11.55
C PRO A 146 5.61 -11.55 10.55
N LEU A 147 4.74 -10.53 10.50
CA LEU A 147 4.88 -9.39 9.58
C LEU A 147 6.23 -8.67 9.72
N SER A 148 6.79 -8.60 10.93
CA SER A 148 8.13 -8.02 11.19
C SER A 148 9.23 -8.77 10.45
N ASP A 149 9.20 -10.10 10.55
CA ASP A 149 10.24 -10.97 10.02
C ASP A 149 10.12 -11.06 8.50
N TRP A 150 8.89 -11.17 7.99
CA TRP A 150 8.61 -11.09 6.57
C TRP A 150 9.13 -9.78 5.96
N LEU A 151 8.83 -8.64 6.60
CA LEU A 151 9.24 -7.33 6.10
C LEU A 151 10.76 -7.18 6.12
N LEU A 152 11.40 -7.67 7.19
CA LEU A 152 12.85 -7.68 7.31
C LEU A 152 13.48 -8.56 6.22
N GLU A 153 12.95 -9.75 5.99
CA GLU A 153 13.39 -10.66 4.95
C GLU A 153 13.27 -10.01 3.56
N GLN A 154 12.11 -9.42 3.24
CA GLN A 154 11.91 -8.70 1.98
C GLN A 154 12.94 -7.58 1.76
N PHE A 155 13.28 -6.84 2.81
CA PHE A 155 14.29 -5.78 2.73
C PHE A 155 15.70 -6.34 2.53
N LEU A 156 16.10 -7.33 3.34
CA LEU A 156 17.45 -7.91 3.29
C LEU A 156 17.71 -8.65 1.98
N GLN A 157 16.73 -9.41 1.47
CA GLN A 157 16.82 -10.12 0.19
C GLN A 157 17.21 -9.16 -0.95
N ARG A 158 16.63 -7.96 -0.97
CA ARG A 158 16.93 -6.91 -1.95
C ARG A 158 18.25 -6.21 -1.65
N LEU A 159 18.54 -5.95 -0.38
CA LEU A 159 19.77 -5.30 0.06
C LEU A 159 21.02 -6.11 -0.31
N VAL A 160 20.99 -7.44 -0.15
CA VAL A 160 22.12 -8.33 -0.49
C VAL A 160 22.46 -8.28 -1.98
N ARG A 161 21.47 -8.07 -2.83
CA ARG A 161 21.64 -7.94 -4.29
C ARG A 161 22.07 -6.53 -4.72
N TYR A 162 22.10 -5.57 -3.81
CA TYR A 162 22.40 -4.17 -4.09
C TYR A 162 23.77 -3.77 -3.56
N GLN A 163 24.62 -3.23 -4.44
CA GLN A 163 25.85 -2.57 -4.04
C GLN A 163 25.62 -1.06 -4.02
N PRO A 164 26.07 -0.32 -2.99
CA PRO A 164 25.95 1.13 -2.94
C PRO A 164 26.49 1.78 -4.21
N THR A 165 25.58 2.41 -4.97
CA THR A 165 25.91 3.08 -6.23
C THR A 165 26.85 4.25 -6.00
N GLN A 166 27.71 4.53 -6.97
CA GLN A 166 28.74 5.56 -6.87
C GLN A 166 28.62 6.51 -8.06
N HIS A 167 28.90 7.79 -7.83
CA HIS A 167 28.94 8.81 -8.87
C HIS A 167 30.17 9.70 -8.69
N TYR A 168 30.69 10.23 -9.79
CA TYR A 168 31.76 11.23 -9.72
C TYR A 168 31.17 12.56 -9.29
N GLN A 169 31.71 13.12 -8.22
CA GLN A 169 31.38 14.45 -7.73
C GLN A 169 32.61 15.35 -7.79
N ALA A 170 32.46 16.56 -8.35
CA ALA A 170 33.50 17.57 -8.32
C ALA A 170 33.65 18.10 -6.89
N GLN A 171 34.86 17.97 -6.34
CA GLN A 171 35.23 18.49 -5.03
C GLN A 171 36.35 19.50 -5.19
N ILE A 172 36.16 20.69 -4.62
CA ILE A 172 37.15 21.77 -4.60
C ILE A 172 37.76 21.82 -3.21
N ASN A 173 39.05 21.51 -3.11
CA ASN A 173 39.77 21.46 -1.84
C ASN A 173 41.08 22.25 -1.95
N ASN A 174 41.49 22.87 -0.84
CA ASN A 174 42.79 23.54 -0.73
C ASN A 174 43.81 22.58 -0.09
N GLN A 175 44.75 22.06 -0.86
CA GLN A 175 45.65 20.98 -0.45
C GLN A 175 47.12 21.36 -0.67
N SER A 176 48.06 20.67 -0.02
CA SER A 176 49.50 20.93 -0.19
C SER A 176 50.10 20.34 -1.47
N SER A 177 49.33 19.54 -2.20
CA SER A 177 49.73 18.94 -3.48
C SER A 177 48.74 19.30 -4.58
N LEU A 178 49.27 19.42 -5.81
CA LEU A 178 48.47 19.68 -6.99
C LEU A 178 47.89 18.35 -7.51
N GLN A 179 46.56 18.20 -7.46
CA GLN A 179 45.88 17.01 -7.98
C GLN A 179 44.58 17.40 -8.69
N GLY A 180 44.47 17.08 -9.98
CA GLY A 180 43.32 17.48 -10.80
C GLY A 180 43.49 18.87 -11.43
N ARG A 181 42.40 19.63 -11.52
CA ARG A 181 42.37 20.95 -12.17
C ARG A 181 42.61 22.05 -11.13
N LEU A 182 43.60 22.92 -11.35
CA LEU A 182 43.80 24.10 -10.51
C LEU A 182 42.70 25.13 -10.75
N VAL A 183 42.01 25.56 -9.69
CA VAL A 183 41.00 26.61 -9.75
C VAL A 183 41.70 27.96 -9.55
N ILE A 184 42.20 28.52 -10.66
CA ILE A 184 43.06 29.72 -10.68
C ILE A 184 42.44 30.90 -9.90
N LYS A 185 41.13 31.15 -10.08
CA LYS A 185 40.42 32.24 -9.42
C LYS A 185 40.49 32.15 -7.89
N GLU A 186 40.23 30.96 -7.34
CA GLU A 186 40.25 30.71 -5.90
C GLU A 186 41.69 30.64 -5.36
N GLN A 187 42.62 30.10 -6.16
CA GLN A 187 44.04 30.07 -5.84
C GLN A 187 44.62 31.47 -5.62
N LEU A 188 44.35 32.40 -6.55
CA LEU A 188 44.83 33.77 -6.45
C LEU A 188 44.20 34.53 -5.27
N ARG A 189 42.92 34.23 -4.94
CA ARG A 189 42.21 34.87 -3.82
C ARG A 189 42.70 34.41 -2.46
N HIS A 190 42.88 33.10 -2.27
CA HIS A 190 43.10 32.52 -0.94
C HIS A 190 44.53 32.11 -0.65
N ASN A 191 45.35 31.83 -1.68
CA ASN A 191 46.69 31.24 -1.52
C ASN A 191 47.83 32.13 -2.03
N SER A 192 47.58 33.43 -2.31
CA SER A 192 48.63 34.37 -2.72
C SER A 192 49.81 34.41 -1.73
N MET A 193 49.53 34.28 -0.42
CA MET A 193 50.53 34.23 0.66
C MET A 193 50.81 32.81 1.16
N GLN A 194 50.22 31.77 0.55
CA GLN A 194 50.41 30.36 0.92
C GLN A 194 50.79 29.54 -0.33
N PRO A 195 51.99 29.75 -0.92
CA PRO A 195 52.38 29.14 -2.19
C PRO A 195 52.51 27.61 -2.12
N HIS A 196 52.64 27.05 -0.91
CA HIS A 196 52.67 25.61 -0.65
C HIS A 196 51.27 24.97 -0.67
N LYS A 197 50.20 25.72 -0.95
CA LYS A 197 48.84 25.19 -1.08
C LYS A 197 48.22 25.48 -2.44
N PHE A 198 47.38 24.58 -2.90
CA PHE A 198 46.74 24.58 -4.21
C PHE A 198 45.24 24.31 -4.07
N VAL A 199 44.42 25.25 -4.52
CA VAL A 199 42.96 25.05 -4.64
C VAL A 199 42.68 24.25 -5.91
N CYS A 200 42.41 22.96 -5.75
CA CYS A 200 42.20 22.04 -6.86
C CYS A 200 40.76 21.50 -6.89
N GLU A 201 40.19 21.46 -8.08
CA GLU A 201 38.97 20.72 -8.41
C GLU A 201 39.34 19.32 -8.90
N ARG A 202 38.82 18.30 -8.21
CA ARG A 202 39.02 16.89 -8.57
C ARG A 202 37.69 16.15 -8.62
N SER A 203 37.59 15.18 -9.52
CA SER A 203 36.45 14.26 -9.58
C SER A 203 36.69 13.10 -8.62
N VAL A 204 35.96 13.08 -7.49
CA VAL A 204 36.06 12.01 -6.50
C VAL A 204 34.85 11.10 -6.65
N LEU A 205 35.09 9.80 -6.63
CA LEU A 205 34.03 8.80 -6.64
C LEU A 205 33.33 8.81 -5.28
N SER A 206 32.07 9.24 -5.25
CA SER A 206 31.26 9.43 -4.05
C SER A 206 30.10 8.45 -4.02
N GLN A 207 29.86 7.85 -2.84
CA GLN A 207 28.68 7.02 -2.57
C GLN A 207 27.48 7.85 -2.08
N ASP A 208 27.63 9.17 -1.91
CA ASP A 208 26.61 10.06 -1.31
C ASP A 208 25.46 10.39 -2.30
N MET A 209 24.80 9.35 -2.79
CA MET A 209 23.63 9.44 -3.66
C MET A 209 22.35 9.39 -2.82
N LEU A 210 21.30 10.11 -3.24
CA LEU A 210 20.02 10.15 -2.52
C LEU A 210 19.41 8.75 -2.34
N ALA A 211 19.57 7.88 -3.34
CA ALA A 211 19.16 6.48 -3.27
C ALA A 211 19.83 5.74 -2.11
N ASN A 212 21.16 5.86 -1.97
CA ASN A 212 21.89 5.21 -0.89
C ASN A 212 21.50 5.77 0.49
N ARG A 213 21.28 7.08 0.59
CA ARG A 213 20.85 7.74 1.84
C ARG A 213 19.44 7.29 2.27
N LEU A 214 18.51 7.14 1.33
CA LEU A 214 17.19 6.55 1.55
C LEU A 214 17.28 5.12 2.07
N ILE A 215 18.04 4.26 1.39
CA ILE A 215 18.22 2.85 1.76
C ILE A 215 18.86 2.75 3.14
N LYS A 216 19.90 3.56 3.42
CA LYS A 216 20.52 3.61 4.75
C LYS A 216 19.52 4.03 5.83
N SER A 217 18.68 5.03 5.57
CA SER A 217 17.65 5.45 6.50
C SER A 217 16.64 4.35 6.83
N ALA A 218 16.17 3.62 5.81
CA ALA A 218 15.28 2.49 6.01
C ALA A 218 15.97 1.35 6.77
N LEU A 219 17.22 1.04 6.43
CA LEU A 219 18.03 0.03 7.14
C LEU A 219 18.16 0.38 8.63
N VAL A 220 18.54 1.62 8.95
CA VAL A 220 18.66 2.10 10.34
C VAL A 220 17.32 2.00 11.09
N TRP A 221 16.21 2.23 10.40
CA TRP A 221 14.88 2.11 10.99
C TRP A 221 14.50 0.65 11.29
N LEU A 222 14.95 -0.32 10.48
CA LEU A 222 14.75 -1.76 10.70
C LEU A 222 15.75 -2.41 11.66
N MET A 223 16.88 -1.76 11.94
CA MET A 223 17.92 -2.29 12.84
C MET A 223 17.43 -2.83 14.18
N PRO A 224 16.42 -2.24 14.85
CA PRO A 224 15.94 -2.77 16.12
C PRO A 224 15.37 -4.20 16.05
N LEU A 225 14.92 -4.67 14.87
CA LEU A 225 14.48 -6.05 14.67
C LEU A 225 15.62 -7.05 14.46
N LEU A 226 16.81 -6.55 14.12
CA LEU A 226 17.94 -7.38 13.74
C LEU A 226 18.77 -7.78 14.96
N PRO A 227 19.16 -9.06 15.08
CA PRO A 227 20.18 -9.47 16.02
C PRO A 227 21.48 -8.69 15.80
N ARG A 228 22.16 -8.28 16.89
CA ARG A 228 23.41 -7.51 16.83
C ARG A 228 24.52 -8.19 16.02
N SER A 229 24.51 -9.52 15.95
CA SER A 229 25.43 -10.34 15.15
C SER A 229 25.32 -10.07 13.64
N ILE A 230 24.13 -9.77 13.13
CA ILE A 230 23.85 -9.52 11.72
C ILE A 230 23.99 -8.03 11.39
N CYS A 231 23.60 -7.14 12.32
CA CYS A 231 23.72 -5.69 12.15
C CYS A 231 25.15 -5.23 11.81
N THR A 232 26.13 -5.76 12.54
CA THR A 232 27.53 -5.29 12.43
C THR A 232 28.12 -5.49 11.04
N PRO A 233 28.09 -6.70 10.41
CA PRO A 233 28.58 -6.89 9.05
C PRO A 233 27.72 -6.16 8.01
N LEU A 234 26.39 -6.13 8.18
CA LEU A 234 25.49 -5.45 7.25
C LEU A 234 25.75 -3.95 7.16
N LEU A 235 26.10 -3.29 8.26
CA LEU A 235 26.30 -1.85 8.30
C LEU A 235 27.66 -1.41 7.76
N ARG A 236 28.68 -2.27 7.73
CA ARG A 236 30.05 -1.88 7.32
C ARG A 236 30.09 -1.14 5.98
N PRO A 237 29.43 -1.62 4.89
CA PRO A 237 29.43 -0.92 3.60
C PRO A 237 28.71 0.44 3.66
N TRP A 238 27.81 0.62 4.63
CA TRP A 238 26.95 1.79 4.76
C TRP A 238 27.47 2.78 5.81
N GLN A 239 28.50 2.45 6.58
CA GLN A 239 29.07 3.31 7.63
C GLN A 239 29.49 4.70 7.12
N PRO A 240 30.16 4.85 5.96
CA PRO A 240 30.62 6.16 5.47
C PRO A 240 29.49 7.13 5.11
N LEU A 241 28.28 6.62 4.88
CA LEU A 241 27.15 7.41 4.39
C LEU A 241 26.38 8.09 5.53
N PHE A 242 25.68 9.18 5.27
CA PHE A 242 24.72 9.73 6.23
C PHE A 242 23.30 9.36 5.84
N GLY A 243 22.48 8.98 6.83
CA GLY A 243 21.05 8.83 6.59
C GLY A 243 20.38 10.18 6.28
N LEU A 244 19.11 10.14 5.91
CA LEU A 244 18.25 11.31 5.84
C LEU A 244 18.02 11.92 7.22
N ASN A 245 18.25 13.22 7.30
CA ASN A 245 17.98 14.04 8.48
C ASN A 245 16.47 14.34 8.61
N GLN A 246 16.05 14.88 9.75
CA GLN A 246 14.62 15.13 10.03
C GLN A 246 13.94 16.04 8.99
N ARG A 247 14.62 17.11 8.54
CA ARG A 247 14.11 18.02 7.49
C ARG A 247 13.96 17.34 6.14
N GLU A 248 14.87 16.41 5.82
CA GLU A 248 14.82 15.64 4.59
C GLU A 248 13.68 14.63 4.63
N ARG A 249 13.43 14.00 5.79
CA ARG A 249 12.26 13.12 5.99
C ARG A 249 10.92 13.84 5.77
N GLN A 250 10.82 15.13 6.10
CA GLN A 250 9.62 15.93 5.79
C GLN A 250 9.39 16.13 4.28
N ARG A 251 10.44 16.00 3.46
CA ARG A 251 10.41 16.15 2.00
C ARG A 251 10.66 14.82 1.27
N LEU A 252 10.25 13.72 1.89
CA LEU A 252 10.55 12.36 1.43
C LEU A 252 10.16 12.13 -0.04
N GLU A 253 9.01 12.66 -0.47
CA GLU A 253 8.50 12.55 -1.85
C GLU A 253 9.45 13.13 -2.90
N SER A 254 9.94 14.34 -2.62
CA SER A 254 10.84 15.06 -3.51
C SER A 254 12.17 14.31 -3.61
N ILE A 255 12.70 13.85 -2.47
CA ILE A 255 13.95 13.08 -2.40
C ILE A 255 13.83 11.75 -3.15
N TYR A 256 12.70 11.05 -3.01
CA TYR A 256 12.44 9.81 -3.72
C TYR A 256 12.40 10.00 -5.24
N THR A 257 11.69 11.04 -5.71
CA THR A 257 11.63 11.35 -7.13
C THR A 257 13.02 11.67 -7.68
N GLN A 258 13.80 12.47 -6.97
CA GLN A 258 15.18 12.79 -7.34
C GLN A 258 16.09 11.56 -7.31
N ALA A 259 15.94 10.68 -6.31
CA ALA A 259 16.70 9.44 -6.21
C ALA A 259 16.43 8.50 -7.41
N LYS A 260 15.17 8.38 -7.83
CA LYS A 260 14.80 7.62 -9.05
C LYS A 260 15.42 8.22 -10.30
N GLN A 261 15.38 9.54 -10.44
CA GLN A 261 16.00 10.23 -11.57
C GLN A 261 17.52 9.99 -11.60
N GLN A 262 18.20 10.15 -10.46
CA GLN A 262 19.64 9.87 -10.34
C GLN A 262 20.00 8.43 -10.75
N LEU A 263 19.23 7.44 -10.28
CA LEU A 263 19.46 6.04 -10.64
C LEU A 263 19.27 5.80 -12.14
N SER A 264 18.26 6.42 -12.76
CA SER A 264 17.95 6.23 -14.18
C SER A 264 19.03 6.73 -15.15
N VAL A 265 19.88 7.68 -14.70
CA VAL A 265 20.97 8.25 -15.51
C VAL A 265 22.26 7.45 -15.39
N LEU A 266 22.41 6.61 -14.35
CA LEU A 266 23.61 5.79 -14.17
C LEU A 266 23.74 4.72 -15.27
N PRO A 267 24.96 4.43 -15.74
CA PRO A 267 25.22 3.40 -16.74
C PRO A 267 25.19 1.99 -16.11
N LEU A 268 24.06 1.62 -15.50
CA LEU A 268 23.84 0.31 -14.89
C LEU A 268 23.19 -0.66 -15.88
N GLN A 269 23.46 -1.96 -15.71
CA GLN A 269 22.73 -2.99 -16.44
C GLN A 269 21.23 -2.94 -16.06
N LYS A 270 20.34 -3.20 -17.03
CA LYS A 270 18.88 -3.12 -16.84
C LYS A 270 18.37 -3.87 -15.59
N GLN A 271 18.88 -5.08 -15.34
CA GLN A 271 18.49 -5.88 -14.17
C GLN A 271 18.96 -5.25 -12.84
N GLN A 272 20.19 -4.74 -12.80
CA GLN A 272 20.74 -4.07 -11.61
C GLN A 272 20.02 -2.76 -11.33
N LEU A 273 19.72 -1.98 -12.39
CA LEU A 273 18.93 -0.76 -12.29
C LEU A 273 17.54 -1.04 -11.74
N GLN A 274 16.87 -2.08 -12.25
CA GLN A 274 15.56 -2.50 -11.75
C GLN A 274 15.67 -2.89 -10.27
N ALA A 275 16.59 -3.78 -9.89
CA ALA A 275 16.78 -4.18 -8.49
C ALA A 275 17.05 -3.00 -7.56
N ALA A 276 17.86 -2.02 -8.00
CA ALA A 276 18.12 -0.78 -7.26
C ALA A 276 16.85 0.06 -7.07
N GLN A 277 16.07 0.24 -8.14
CA GLN A 277 14.80 0.97 -8.08
C GLN A 277 13.82 0.30 -7.12
N GLN A 278 13.71 -1.03 -7.16
CA GLN A 278 12.82 -1.80 -6.27
C GLN A 278 13.22 -1.67 -4.79
N LEU A 279 14.52 -1.64 -4.48
CA LEU A 279 15.00 -1.43 -3.13
C LEU A 279 14.73 0.01 -2.65
N VAL A 280 14.90 1.01 -3.52
CA VAL A 280 14.55 2.41 -3.21
C VAL A 280 13.05 2.56 -2.98
N ASP A 281 12.22 1.86 -3.75
CA ASP A 281 10.77 1.83 -3.62
C ASP A 281 10.33 1.30 -2.26
N LEU A 282 10.88 0.15 -1.87
CA LEU A 282 10.63 -0.42 -0.54
C LEU A 282 11.14 0.50 0.57
N ALA A 283 12.34 1.06 0.44
CA ALA A 283 12.91 1.97 1.43
C ALA A 283 12.06 3.24 1.61
N TYR A 284 11.59 3.83 0.50
CA TYR A 284 10.70 4.97 0.52
C TYR A 284 9.38 4.62 1.22
N TRP A 285 8.76 3.49 0.86
CA TRP A 285 7.49 3.08 1.45
C TRP A 285 7.61 2.88 2.96
N LEU A 286 8.63 2.16 3.43
CA LEU A 286 8.88 1.95 4.85
C LEU A 286 9.01 3.28 5.60
N LEU A 287 9.77 4.22 5.04
CA LEU A 287 9.97 5.54 5.64
C LEU A 287 8.69 6.38 5.62
N GLN A 288 7.87 6.28 4.58
CA GLN A 288 6.59 6.99 4.49
C GLN A 288 5.63 6.55 5.60
N GLN A 289 5.55 5.25 5.85
CA GLN A 289 4.67 4.69 6.89
C GLN A 289 5.18 4.94 8.32
N SER A 290 6.49 5.18 8.48
CA SER A 290 7.11 5.44 9.78
C SER A 290 6.82 6.83 10.38
N ASN A 291 6.09 7.70 9.67
CA ASN A 291 5.80 9.07 10.10
C ASN A 291 4.65 9.19 11.11
N ALA A 292 4.14 8.09 11.67
CA ALA A 292 3.17 8.16 12.76
C ALA A 292 3.82 8.90 13.94
N SER A 293 3.32 10.10 14.23
CA SER A 293 3.75 10.94 15.35
C SER A 293 3.58 10.18 16.66
N THR A 294 4.61 9.48 17.11
CA THR A 294 4.66 8.88 18.44
C THR A 294 4.58 10.03 19.45
N GLY A 295 3.61 9.99 20.37
CA GLY A 295 3.49 10.95 21.46
C GLY A 295 4.77 11.03 22.32
N TYR A 296 4.83 12.01 23.21
CA TYR A 296 5.97 12.19 24.11
C TYR A 296 6.26 10.88 24.87
N GLY A 297 7.43 10.30 24.62
CA GLY A 297 7.85 9.06 25.28
C GLY A 297 8.01 9.27 26.78
N ILE A 298 7.35 8.43 27.58
CA ILE A 298 7.60 8.32 29.02
C ILE A 298 8.80 7.38 29.20
N ASP A 299 9.99 7.82 28.84
CA ASP A 299 11.22 7.17 29.30
C ASP A 299 11.63 7.81 30.64
N PRO A 300 11.63 7.06 31.77
CA PRO A 300 12.02 7.61 33.07
C PRO A 300 13.49 8.06 33.11
N THR A 301 14.33 7.63 32.17
CA THR A 301 15.75 8.00 32.10
C THR A 301 16.05 9.13 31.12
N ARG A 302 15.16 9.39 30.16
CA ARG A 302 15.27 10.46 29.15
C ARG A 302 13.89 11.02 28.80
N PRO A 303 13.26 11.77 29.72
CA PRO A 303 12.03 12.47 29.38
C PRO A 303 12.35 13.47 28.27
N ASN A 304 11.51 13.55 27.24
CA ASN A 304 11.43 14.65 26.24
C ASN A 304 12.07 14.46 24.85
N LEU A 305 12.45 13.27 24.40
CA LEU A 305 12.80 13.06 22.98
C LEU A 305 11.89 12.02 22.32
N PRO A 306 11.09 12.38 21.30
CA PRO A 306 10.39 11.40 20.47
C PRO A 306 11.45 10.58 19.73
N GLN A 307 11.76 9.39 20.25
CA GLN A 307 12.64 8.47 19.55
C GLN A 307 11.79 7.79 18.46
N PRO A 308 12.17 7.92 17.18
CA PRO A 308 11.48 7.20 16.11
C PRO A 308 11.67 5.70 16.36
N ARG A 309 10.60 5.04 16.75
CA ARG A 309 10.55 3.58 16.88
C ARG A 309 9.96 2.97 15.63
N LEU A 310 10.24 1.69 15.46
CA LEU A 310 9.65 0.91 14.39
C LEU A 310 8.13 0.82 14.64
N CYS A 311 7.36 1.55 13.84
CA CYS A 311 5.91 1.55 13.84
C CYS A 311 5.44 1.63 12.38
N LEU A 312 4.76 0.59 11.93
CA LEU A 312 4.15 0.49 10.61
C LEU A 312 2.68 0.17 10.82
N LEU A 313 1.80 1.11 10.48
CA LEU A 313 0.36 0.95 10.61
C LEU A 313 -0.29 1.27 9.28
N ILE A 314 -1.09 0.33 8.78
CA ILE A 314 -1.76 0.42 7.49
C ILE A 314 -3.26 0.28 7.75
N ASP A 315 -4.05 1.23 7.24
CA ASP A 315 -5.51 1.14 7.28
C ASP A 315 -5.98 -0.03 6.43
N MET A 316 -6.64 -0.99 7.06
CA MET A 316 -7.05 -2.24 6.42
C MET A 316 -8.16 -2.01 5.40
N ASN A 317 -9.04 -1.02 5.61
CA ASN A 317 -10.09 -0.70 4.64
C ASN A 317 -9.46 -0.21 3.34
N GLN A 318 -8.56 0.78 3.44
CA GLN A 318 -7.88 1.35 2.28
C GLN A 318 -6.98 0.32 1.58
N ALA A 319 -6.26 -0.51 2.35
CA ALA A 319 -5.41 -1.55 1.79
C ALA A 319 -6.24 -2.59 1.01
N PHE A 320 -7.34 -3.07 1.59
CA PHE A 320 -8.21 -4.05 0.95
C PHE A 320 -8.90 -3.47 -0.30
N GLU A 321 -9.47 -2.26 -0.22
CA GLU A 321 -10.10 -1.56 -1.34
C GLU A 321 -9.15 -1.45 -2.54
N GLN A 322 -7.91 -1.03 -2.29
CA GLN A 322 -6.92 -0.87 -3.36
C GLN A 322 -6.48 -2.22 -3.93
N TRP A 323 -6.22 -3.20 -3.08
CA TRP A 323 -5.77 -4.52 -3.52
C TRP A 323 -6.84 -5.23 -4.34
N ALA A 324 -8.08 -5.27 -3.84
CA ALA A 324 -9.20 -5.85 -4.57
C ALA A 324 -9.49 -5.08 -5.86
N SER A 325 -9.41 -3.74 -5.85
CA SER A 325 -9.57 -2.93 -7.08
C SER A 325 -8.55 -3.32 -8.15
N GLN A 326 -7.28 -3.50 -7.77
CA GLN A 326 -6.21 -3.87 -8.71
C GLN A 326 -6.38 -5.26 -9.27
N ARG A 327 -6.72 -6.23 -8.41
CA ARG A 327 -6.96 -7.62 -8.82
C ARG A 327 -8.16 -7.71 -9.77
N ILE A 328 -9.25 -7.02 -9.44
CA ILE A 328 -10.45 -6.95 -10.30
C ILE A 328 -10.14 -6.24 -11.62
N ALA A 329 -9.48 -5.09 -11.59
CA ALA A 329 -9.10 -4.37 -12.81
C ALA A 329 -8.20 -5.21 -13.73
N SER A 330 -7.22 -5.92 -13.16
CA SER A 330 -6.34 -6.82 -13.90
C SER A 330 -7.13 -7.97 -14.52
N MET A 331 -8.08 -8.54 -13.78
CA MET A 331 -8.98 -9.57 -14.29
C MET A 331 -9.79 -9.07 -15.50
N PHE A 332 -10.37 -7.87 -15.45
CA PHE A 332 -11.08 -7.28 -16.60
C PHE A 332 -10.18 -7.05 -17.82
N GLN A 333 -8.96 -6.56 -17.60
CA GLN A 333 -7.99 -6.33 -18.68
C GLN A 333 -7.49 -7.62 -19.32
N GLN A 334 -7.43 -8.73 -18.56
CA GLN A 334 -7.11 -10.06 -19.07
C GLN A 334 -8.25 -10.64 -19.93
N VAL A 335 -9.50 -10.32 -19.61
CA VAL A 335 -10.68 -10.74 -20.40
C VAL A 335 -10.73 -10.01 -21.75
N SER A 336 -10.50 -8.69 -21.76
CA SER A 336 -10.44 -7.91 -22.99
C SER A 336 -9.68 -6.59 -22.78
N SER A 337 -8.90 -6.20 -23.80
CA SER A 337 -8.20 -4.90 -23.86
C SER A 337 -9.14 -3.69 -23.93
N ASN A 338 -10.43 -3.90 -24.16
CA ASN A 338 -11.44 -2.84 -24.26
C ASN A 338 -11.90 -2.31 -22.89
N TYR A 339 -11.57 -3.03 -21.81
CA TYR A 339 -11.89 -2.59 -20.47
C TYR A 339 -10.82 -1.65 -19.92
N ARG A 340 -11.25 -0.43 -19.59
CA ARG A 340 -10.40 0.60 -18.99
C ARG A 340 -10.83 0.84 -17.54
N PRO A 341 -9.99 0.51 -16.55
CA PRO A 341 -10.28 0.78 -15.15
C PRO A 341 -10.00 2.24 -14.79
N PHE A 342 -10.89 2.83 -14.01
CA PHE A 342 -10.75 4.14 -13.39
C PHE A 342 -10.90 4.00 -11.88
N TYR A 343 -9.84 4.30 -11.14
CA TYR A 343 -9.80 4.17 -9.69
C TYR A 343 -10.29 5.45 -9.03
N GLN A 344 -11.13 5.31 -8.01
CA GLN A 344 -11.49 6.38 -7.07
C GLN A 344 -11.84 7.73 -7.74
N THR A 345 -12.55 7.68 -8.87
CA THR A 345 -12.88 8.87 -9.66
C THR A 345 -13.97 9.66 -8.96
N GLN A 346 -13.65 10.90 -8.59
CA GLN A 346 -14.63 11.83 -8.02
C GLN A 346 -15.32 12.57 -9.15
N SER A 347 -16.65 12.44 -9.22
CA SER A 347 -17.47 13.26 -10.11
C SER A 347 -18.52 14.01 -9.30
N VAL A 348 -18.82 15.23 -9.74
CA VAL A 348 -19.91 16.00 -9.16
C VAL A 348 -21.23 15.39 -9.65
N TRP A 349 -22.08 15.01 -8.70
CA TRP A 349 -23.37 14.39 -8.97
C TRP A 349 -24.52 15.41 -8.93
N LEU A 350 -24.50 16.31 -7.93
CA LEU A 350 -25.52 17.34 -7.77
C LEU A 350 -24.86 18.71 -7.74
N ASN A 351 -25.43 19.63 -8.53
CA ASN A 351 -25.10 21.05 -8.52
C ASN A 351 -26.29 21.84 -8.01
N ASP A 352 -26.05 23.03 -7.46
CA ASP A 352 -27.10 23.99 -7.19
C ASP A 352 -27.54 24.72 -8.48
N SER A 353 -28.50 25.63 -8.33
CA SER A 353 -29.00 26.47 -9.42
C SER A 353 -27.94 27.41 -10.02
N GLU A 354 -26.84 27.65 -9.31
CA GLU A 354 -25.71 28.49 -9.76
C GLU A 354 -24.60 27.66 -10.41
N GLY A 355 -24.74 26.33 -10.44
CA GLY A 355 -23.76 25.40 -11.01
C GLY A 355 -22.62 25.04 -10.05
N GLN A 356 -22.70 25.41 -8.77
CA GLN A 356 -21.72 25.02 -7.76
C GLN A 356 -21.95 23.57 -7.33
N ALA A 357 -20.85 22.82 -7.20
CA ALA A 357 -20.87 21.42 -6.81
C ALA A 357 -21.38 21.23 -5.37
N CYS A 358 -22.52 20.58 -5.20
CA CYS A 358 -23.11 20.30 -3.89
C CYS A 358 -22.73 18.91 -3.37
N VAL A 359 -22.86 17.89 -4.22
CA VAL A 359 -22.60 16.50 -3.83
C VAL A 359 -21.73 15.84 -4.87
N SER A 360 -20.62 15.24 -4.43
CA SER A 360 -19.75 14.44 -5.29
C SER A 360 -19.84 12.96 -4.92
N ILE A 361 -19.81 12.11 -5.93
CA ILE A 361 -19.77 10.66 -5.81
C ILE A 361 -18.36 10.16 -6.14
N ARG A 362 -17.88 9.17 -5.37
CA ARG A 362 -16.55 8.58 -5.54
C ARG A 362 -16.59 7.07 -5.32
N PRO A 363 -16.93 6.26 -6.34
CA PRO A 363 -16.80 4.81 -6.30
C PRO A 363 -15.33 4.39 -6.24
N ASP A 364 -15.06 3.21 -5.69
CA ASP A 364 -13.68 2.70 -5.54
C ASP A 364 -13.07 2.33 -6.89
N LEU A 365 -13.86 1.66 -7.75
CA LEU A 365 -13.45 1.25 -9.08
C LEU A 365 -14.60 1.39 -10.09
N LEU A 366 -14.30 1.99 -11.22
CA LEU A 366 -15.18 2.09 -12.39
C LEU A 366 -14.54 1.34 -13.55
N ILE A 367 -15.34 0.57 -14.29
CA ILE A 367 -14.89 -0.13 -15.49
C ILE A 367 -15.62 0.44 -16.71
N TYR A 368 -14.87 1.07 -17.60
CA TYR A 368 -15.38 1.57 -18.87
C TYR A 368 -15.10 0.57 -19.99
N LYS A 369 -16.07 0.35 -20.88
CA LYS A 369 -15.91 -0.52 -22.05
C LYS A 369 -15.92 0.33 -23.32
N THR A 370 -14.83 0.29 -24.09
CA THR A 370 -14.76 0.92 -25.43
C THR A 370 -15.43 0.04 -26.48
N ALA A 371 -16.13 0.63 -27.45
CA ALA A 371 -16.55 -0.09 -28.65
C ALA A 371 -15.34 -0.55 -29.47
N ASP A 372 -15.46 -1.69 -30.15
CA ASP A 372 -14.37 -2.41 -30.85
C ASP A 372 -13.70 -1.64 -32.02
N ASN A 373 -14.08 -0.40 -32.31
CA ASN A 373 -13.67 0.32 -33.52
C ASN A 373 -12.54 1.36 -33.36
N ASP A 374 -12.04 1.65 -32.15
CA ASP A 374 -11.02 2.70 -31.96
C ASP A 374 -9.60 2.14 -31.85
N ASN A 375 -9.02 1.77 -33.00
CA ASN A 375 -7.59 1.53 -33.21
C ASN A 375 -6.77 2.84 -33.23
N ASN A 376 -7.05 3.79 -32.33
CA ASN A 376 -6.20 4.97 -32.16
C ASN A 376 -5.40 4.85 -30.86
N GLN A 377 -4.29 4.11 -30.97
CA GLN A 377 -3.14 4.26 -30.07
C GLN A 377 -2.55 5.65 -30.31
N ASN A 378 -3.06 6.66 -29.60
CA ASN A 378 -2.35 7.88 -29.18
C ASN A 378 -3.38 8.95 -28.77
N GLN A 379 -3.75 8.99 -27.49
CA GLN A 379 -4.20 10.26 -26.89
C GLN A 379 -4.02 10.25 -25.38
N SER A 380 -3.40 11.32 -24.92
CA SER A 380 -3.01 11.69 -23.56
C SER A 380 -4.14 11.57 -22.54
N ASP A 381 -3.79 10.99 -21.38
CA ASP A 381 -4.54 10.89 -20.12
C ASP A 381 -4.85 12.27 -19.49
N THR A 382 -5.68 13.07 -20.15
CA THR A 382 -6.24 14.30 -19.56
C THR A 382 -7.72 14.31 -19.87
N ALA A 383 -8.54 14.26 -18.82
CA ALA A 383 -9.99 14.44 -18.78
C ALA A 383 -10.68 14.24 -20.13
N VAL A 384 -11.10 13.00 -20.41
CA VAL A 384 -11.97 12.70 -21.55
C VAL A 384 -13.19 13.61 -21.46
N SER A 385 -13.23 14.61 -22.35
CA SER A 385 -14.41 15.38 -22.65
C SER A 385 -15.53 14.39 -22.99
N LYS A 386 -16.62 14.47 -22.25
CA LYS A 386 -17.75 13.51 -22.20
C LYS A 386 -18.50 13.29 -23.53
N GLU A 387 -18.01 13.79 -24.66
CA GLU A 387 -18.85 13.99 -25.85
C GLU A 387 -18.37 13.28 -27.15
N THR A 388 -17.23 12.61 -27.18
CA THR A 388 -16.74 12.01 -28.45
C THR A 388 -16.04 10.64 -28.33
N VAL A 389 -16.51 9.73 -27.48
CA VAL A 389 -16.12 8.30 -27.57
C VAL A 389 -17.36 7.43 -27.36
N ASN A 390 -17.72 6.59 -28.34
CA ASN A 390 -18.81 5.62 -28.27
C ASN A 390 -18.47 4.50 -27.26
N GLY A 391 -18.61 4.75 -25.96
CA GLY A 391 -18.48 3.72 -24.93
C GLY A 391 -19.32 4.04 -23.69
N CYS A 392 -19.50 3.05 -22.83
CA CYS A 392 -20.32 3.16 -21.63
C CYS A 392 -19.59 2.63 -20.40
N TYR A 393 -20.01 3.10 -19.22
CA TYR A 393 -19.59 2.50 -17.96
C TYR A 393 -20.26 1.14 -17.84
N SER A 394 -19.47 0.08 -17.87
CA SER A 394 -19.96 -1.28 -17.75
C SER A 394 -20.27 -1.62 -16.29
N HIS A 395 -19.36 -1.25 -15.37
CA HIS A 395 -19.46 -1.61 -13.95
C HIS A 395 -19.08 -0.43 -13.06
N VAL A 396 -19.84 -0.27 -11.99
CA VAL A 396 -19.45 0.52 -10.80
C VAL A 396 -19.22 -0.47 -9.66
N ILE A 397 -18.05 -0.40 -9.04
CA ILE A 397 -17.61 -1.35 -8.03
C ILE A 397 -17.30 -0.59 -6.75
N ASP A 398 -17.96 -0.97 -5.67
CA ASP A 398 -17.76 -0.48 -4.31
C ASP A 398 -17.25 -1.65 -3.46
N ILE A 399 -16.10 -1.47 -2.81
CA ILE A 399 -15.39 -2.53 -2.10
C ILE A 399 -15.45 -2.22 -0.60
N LYS A 400 -15.85 -3.21 0.20
CA LYS A 400 -16.01 -3.03 1.65
C LYS A 400 -15.25 -4.10 2.42
N TRP A 401 -14.36 -3.66 3.32
CA TRP A 401 -13.76 -4.54 4.34
C TRP A 401 -14.76 -4.79 5.48
N LYS A 402 -15.75 -5.66 5.23
CA LYS A 402 -16.78 -6.04 6.21
C LYS A 402 -17.09 -7.53 6.11
N TYR A 403 -17.19 -8.20 7.27
CA TYR A 403 -17.71 -9.57 7.32
C TYR A 403 -19.23 -9.57 7.09
N LEU A 404 -19.66 -10.14 5.97
CA LEU A 404 -21.07 -10.36 5.67
C LEU A 404 -21.42 -11.84 5.87
N PRO A 405 -22.21 -12.25 6.89
CA PRO A 405 -22.54 -13.66 7.09
C PRO A 405 -23.41 -14.25 5.98
N HIS A 406 -24.35 -13.47 5.44
CA HIS A 406 -25.29 -13.82 4.37
C HIS A 406 -25.70 -12.58 3.59
N ALA A 407 -26.34 -12.75 2.41
CA ALA A 407 -26.74 -11.65 1.53
C ALA A 407 -27.67 -10.62 2.19
N GLY A 408 -28.55 -11.03 3.10
CA GLY A 408 -29.43 -10.10 3.84
C GLY A 408 -28.73 -9.23 4.90
N ALA A 409 -27.42 -9.41 5.14
CA ALA A 409 -26.68 -8.64 6.15
C ALA A 409 -26.11 -7.32 5.60
N ILE A 410 -26.39 -6.99 4.34
CA ILE A 410 -26.00 -5.70 3.74
C ILE A 410 -26.66 -4.56 4.53
N THR A 411 -25.91 -3.51 4.80
CA THR A 411 -26.46 -2.32 5.46
C THR A 411 -27.24 -1.46 4.46
N SER A 412 -28.28 -0.79 4.93
CA SER A 412 -29.05 0.14 4.08
C SER A 412 -28.18 1.22 3.46
N SER A 413 -27.19 1.75 4.20
CA SER A 413 -26.25 2.75 3.68
C SER A 413 -25.40 2.22 2.53
N ASP A 414 -24.89 0.99 2.62
CA ASP A 414 -24.08 0.40 1.54
C ASP A 414 -24.95 0.16 0.28
N ALA A 415 -26.20 -0.28 0.47
CA ALA A 415 -27.14 -0.47 -0.64
C ALA A 415 -27.52 0.85 -1.33
N TYR A 416 -27.80 1.90 -0.56
CA TYR A 416 -28.07 3.23 -1.11
C TYR A 416 -26.86 3.82 -1.83
N GLN A 417 -25.66 3.63 -1.26
CA GLN A 417 -24.41 4.08 -1.89
C GLN A 417 -24.22 3.42 -3.27
N LEU A 418 -24.32 2.09 -3.33
CA LEU A 418 -24.16 1.36 -4.59
C LEU A 418 -25.19 1.78 -5.64
N THR A 419 -26.46 1.90 -5.24
CA THR A 419 -27.55 2.29 -6.15
C THR A 419 -27.33 3.70 -6.69
N SER A 420 -26.93 4.64 -5.83
CA SER A 420 -26.64 6.02 -6.21
C SER A 420 -25.46 6.09 -7.19
N TYR A 421 -24.43 5.28 -6.96
CA TYR A 421 -23.27 5.21 -7.86
C TYR A 421 -23.64 4.64 -9.23
N ALA A 422 -24.38 3.52 -9.27
CA ALA A 422 -24.83 2.91 -10.51
C ALA A 422 -25.70 3.87 -11.35
N GLN A 423 -26.60 4.60 -10.69
CA GLN A 423 -27.44 5.61 -11.34
C GLN A 423 -26.62 6.81 -11.84
N ALA A 424 -25.70 7.35 -11.03
CA ALA A 424 -24.92 8.53 -11.37
C ALA A 424 -24.01 8.32 -12.60
N TYR A 425 -23.45 7.11 -12.74
CA TYR A 425 -22.60 6.74 -13.88
C TYR A 425 -23.37 6.04 -15.00
N GLN A 426 -24.68 5.86 -14.87
CA GLN A 426 -25.52 5.08 -15.82
C GLN A 426 -24.88 3.73 -16.17
N ALA A 427 -24.30 3.07 -15.16
CA ALA A 427 -23.56 1.85 -15.38
C ALA A 427 -24.49 0.64 -15.55
N GLY A 428 -24.14 -0.29 -16.42
CA GLY A 428 -24.93 -1.51 -16.63
C GLY A 428 -25.01 -2.41 -15.39
N GLN A 429 -23.95 -2.41 -14.57
CA GLN A 429 -23.88 -3.22 -13.35
C GLN A 429 -23.30 -2.45 -12.15
N GLY A 430 -23.81 -2.76 -10.96
CA GLY A 430 -23.27 -2.29 -9.68
C GLY A 430 -22.79 -3.48 -8.84
N TRP A 431 -21.50 -3.51 -8.49
CA TRP A 431 -20.91 -4.59 -7.68
C TRP A 431 -20.54 -4.10 -6.28
N MET A 432 -21.02 -4.80 -5.26
CA MET A 432 -20.57 -4.67 -3.89
C MET A 432 -19.63 -5.83 -3.55
N VAL A 433 -18.35 -5.53 -3.40
CA VAL A 433 -17.30 -6.52 -3.17
C VAL A 433 -16.98 -6.63 -1.68
N TYR A 434 -16.89 -7.85 -1.15
CA TYR A 434 -16.60 -8.09 0.26
C TYR A 434 -15.64 -9.28 0.46
N PRO A 435 -14.80 -9.26 1.51
CA PRO A 435 -13.81 -10.32 1.75
C PRO A 435 -14.46 -11.62 2.22
N VAL A 436 -13.96 -12.74 1.72
CA VAL A 436 -14.32 -14.10 2.17
C VAL A 436 -13.08 -14.97 2.27
N LEU A 437 -13.18 -16.07 3.01
CA LEU A 437 -12.18 -17.12 3.04
C LEU A 437 -12.64 -18.30 2.17
N GLY A 438 -11.94 -18.52 1.06
CA GLY A 438 -12.21 -19.60 0.12
C GLY A 438 -13.39 -19.36 -0.81
N ASP A 439 -13.64 -20.36 -1.65
CA ASP A 439 -14.53 -20.30 -2.82
C ASP A 439 -16.00 -20.67 -2.53
N LYS A 440 -16.32 -20.99 -1.27
CA LYS A 440 -17.65 -21.49 -0.88
C LYS A 440 -18.79 -20.51 -1.16
N ARG A 441 -18.53 -19.20 -1.06
CA ARG A 441 -19.53 -18.17 -1.33
C ARG A 441 -19.55 -17.82 -2.81
N ARG A 442 -20.74 -17.84 -3.40
CA ARG A 442 -20.97 -17.48 -4.81
C ARG A 442 -21.52 -16.05 -4.93
N PRO A 443 -21.35 -15.40 -6.10
CA PRO A 443 -22.00 -14.13 -6.40
C PRO A 443 -23.53 -14.21 -6.25
N VAL A 444 -24.14 -13.15 -5.72
CA VAL A 444 -25.59 -13.08 -5.52
C VAL A 444 -26.15 -11.83 -6.19
N ALA A 445 -27.07 -12.01 -7.14
CA ALA A 445 -27.82 -10.90 -7.75
C ALA A 445 -28.87 -10.36 -6.77
N LEU A 446 -28.91 -9.04 -6.61
CA LEU A 446 -29.89 -8.33 -5.81
C LEU A 446 -31.05 -7.89 -6.70
N LYS A 447 -32.27 -8.27 -6.35
CA LYS A 447 -33.48 -7.86 -7.07
C LYS A 447 -34.14 -6.69 -6.36
N GLN A 448 -34.23 -5.55 -7.03
CA GLN A 448 -34.97 -4.40 -6.51
C GLN A 448 -36.47 -4.65 -6.67
N GLN A 449 -37.22 -4.61 -5.56
CA GLN A 449 -38.68 -4.59 -5.63
C GLN A 449 -39.14 -3.18 -5.98
N ILE A 450 -39.92 -3.07 -7.06
CA ILE A 450 -40.55 -1.81 -7.46
C ILE A 450 -41.83 -1.68 -6.63
N TYR A 451 -41.87 -0.74 -5.70
CA TYR A 451 -43.10 -0.39 -5.01
C TYR A 451 -43.92 0.52 -5.93
N ARG A 452 -44.88 -0.07 -6.66
CA ARG A 452 -45.95 0.73 -7.26
C ARG A 452 -46.98 0.96 -6.17
N ASP A 453 -47.20 2.22 -5.85
CA ASP A 453 -48.24 2.63 -4.94
C ASP A 453 -49.58 2.06 -5.44
N SER A 454 -50.12 1.08 -4.71
CA SER A 454 -51.42 0.51 -5.02
C SER A 454 -52.47 1.45 -4.44
N GLY A 455 -52.61 2.62 -5.06
CA GLY A 455 -53.76 3.49 -4.89
C GLY A 455 -54.94 2.92 -5.66
N ASP A 456 -55.90 2.37 -4.91
CA ASP A 456 -57.28 2.03 -5.23
C ASP A 456 -57.76 2.15 -6.70
N ASN A 457 -58.06 1.00 -7.32
CA ASN A 457 -59.42 0.68 -7.75
C ASN A 457 -59.53 -0.76 -8.25
N LYS A 458 -60.13 -1.63 -7.43
CA LYS A 458 -60.84 -2.82 -7.94
C LYS A 458 -62.02 -2.35 -8.77
N SER A 459 -61.83 -2.26 -10.08
CA SER A 459 -62.95 -2.39 -11.02
C SER A 459 -62.59 -3.45 -12.04
N ASN A 460 -63.41 -4.49 -12.07
CA ASN A 460 -63.35 -5.61 -12.98
C ASN A 460 -63.35 -5.10 -14.43
N ILE A 461 -62.27 -5.35 -15.19
CA ILE A 461 -62.39 -5.55 -16.63
C ILE A 461 -61.58 -6.79 -16.98
N SER A 462 -62.29 -7.67 -17.66
CA SER A 462 -61.98 -9.02 -18.10
C SER A 462 -60.68 -9.15 -18.90
N SER A 463 -60.18 -10.39 -18.86
CA SER A 463 -59.19 -11.00 -19.72
C SER A 463 -59.36 -10.69 -21.22
N ASP A 464 -58.21 -10.78 -21.89
CA ASP A 464 -57.97 -10.87 -23.33
C ASP A 464 -57.78 -9.54 -24.07
N ILE A 465 -56.53 -9.26 -24.43
CA ILE A 465 -56.05 -9.24 -25.82
C ILE A 465 -54.54 -8.99 -25.80
N SER A 466 -53.83 -9.88 -26.49
CA SER A 466 -52.49 -9.72 -26.99
C SER A 466 -52.33 -8.42 -27.79
N ASP A 467 -51.42 -7.54 -27.38
CA ASP A 467 -50.66 -6.78 -28.36
C ASP A 467 -49.33 -6.28 -27.78
N GLY A 468 -48.31 -6.35 -28.63
CA GLY A 468 -46.94 -5.97 -28.31
C GLY A 468 -46.87 -4.49 -27.94
N THR A 469 -46.49 -4.21 -26.70
CA THR A 469 -46.07 -2.86 -26.32
C THR A 469 -44.81 -2.97 -25.49
N LYS A 470 -43.73 -2.42 -26.07
CA LYS A 470 -42.40 -2.25 -25.50
C LYS A 470 -42.51 -2.01 -23.99
N SER A 471 -42.03 -2.96 -23.21
CA SER A 471 -41.69 -2.69 -21.82
C SER A 471 -40.69 -1.54 -21.84
N ASN A 472 -41.10 -0.37 -21.37
CA ASN A 472 -40.17 0.66 -20.92
C ASN A 472 -39.34 0.02 -19.80
N HIS A 473 -38.27 -0.68 -20.17
CA HIS A 473 -37.21 -1.07 -19.26
C HIS A 473 -36.66 0.24 -18.74
N LEU A 474 -37.09 0.67 -17.55
CA LEU A 474 -36.22 1.51 -16.75
C LEU A 474 -34.91 0.73 -16.64
N ASN A 475 -33.86 1.21 -17.30
CA ASN A 475 -32.50 0.67 -17.27
C ASN A 475 -31.97 0.77 -15.84
N HIS A 476 -32.46 -0.09 -14.95
CA HIS A 476 -31.90 -0.28 -13.63
C HIS A 476 -30.68 -1.19 -13.79
N ALA A 477 -29.55 -0.73 -13.27
CA ALA A 477 -28.32 -1.51 -13.24
C ALA A 477 -28.54 -2.83 -12.48
N ASP A 478 -27.99 -3.92 -12.97
CA ASP A 478 -27.98 -5.17 -12.23
C ASP A 478 -27.04 -5.03 -11.02
N LEU A 479 -27.59 -5.18 -9.81
CA LEU A 479 -26.83 -5.07 -8.57
C LEU A 479 -26.37 -6.45 -8.10
N TRP A 480 -25.10 -6.56 -7.73
CA TRP A 480 -24.48 -7.83 -7.35
C TRP A 480 -23.70 -7.73 -6.04
N LEU A 481 -23.82 -8.78 -5.23
CA LEU A 481 -22.90 -9.07 -4.14
C LEU A 481 -21.81 -10.00 -4.63
N ILE A 482 -20.56 -9.54 -4.54
CA ILE A 482 -19.41 -10.22 -5.10
C ILE A 482 -18.45 -10.64 -3.98
N PRO A 483 -18.37 -11.95 -3.65
CA PRO A 483 -17.39 -12.46 -2.70
C PRO A 483 -15.98 -12.44 -3.30
N PHE A 484 -15.04 -11.82 -2.59
CA PHE A 484 -13.62 -11.76 -2.95
C PHE A 484 -12.82 -12.68 -2.01
N ASP A 485 -12.24 -13.75 -2.54
CA ASP A 485 -11.44 -14.69 -1.77
C ASP A 485 -10.04 -14.11 -1.53
N VAL A 486 -9.77 -13.80 -0.27
CA VAL A 486 -8.48 -13.22 0.14
C VAL A 486 -7.33 -14.22 0.00
N LEU A 487 -7.59 -15.53 -0.07
CA LEU A 487 -6.52 -16.52 -0.20
C LEU A 487 -5.95 -16.57 -1.62
N THR A 488 -6.84 -16.43 -2.61
CA THR A 488 -6.48 -16.47 -4.03
C THR A 488 -6.26 -15.08 -4.62
N GLY A 489 -6.80 -14.03 -3.96
CA GLY A 489 -6.81 -12.67 -4.48
C GLY A 489 -7.73 -12.51 -5.69
N MET A 490 -8.79 -13.31 -5.76
CA MET A 490 -9.72 -13.38 -6.89
C MET A 490 -11.17 -13.29 -6.42
N VAL A 491 -12.05 -12.86 -7.33
CA VAL A 491 -13.50 -12.95 -7.12
C VAL A 491 -13.93 -14.42 -7.25
N ASN A 492 -14.84 -14.86 -6.40
CA ASN A 492 -15.38 -16.22 -6.47
C ASN A 492 -16.38 -16.39 -7.62
N GLY A 493 -16.27 -17.54 -8.31
CA GLY A 493 -17.15 -17.89 -9.43
C GLY A 493 -16.73 -17.25 -10.75
N ASP A 494 -17.34 -17.69 -11.84
CA ASP A 494 -17.19 -17.03 -13.13
C ASP A 494 -17.83 -15.64 -13.03
N LEU A 495 -17.22 -14.63 -13.69
CA LEU A 495 -17.84 -13.31 -13.78
C LEU A 495 -19.29 -13.48 -14.23
N PRO A 496 -20.26 -12.78 -13.60
CA PRO A 496 -21.66 -12.91 -13.97
C PRO A 496 -21.79 -12.74 -15.47
N THR A 497 -22.43 -13.72 -16.11
CA THR A 497 -22.34 -14.12 -17.53
C THR A 497 -22.86 -13.09 -18.55
N ASN A 498 -22.99 -11.82 -18.20
CA ASN A 498 -23.39 -10.74 -19.11
C ASN A 498 -22.21 -9.98 -19.73
N LEU A 499 -20.99 -10.51 -19.68
CA LEU A 499 -19.85 -9.92 -20.41
C LEU A 499 -19.93 -10.14 -21.93
N ASN A 500 -20.69 -11.16 -22.37
CA ASN A 500 -20.70 -11.68 -23.75
C ASN A 500 -22.09 -11.76 -24.44
N GLU A 501 -23.15 -11.20 -23.86
CA GLU A 501 -24.47 -11.09 -24.53
C GLU A 501 -25.00 -9.67 -24.26
N LYS A 502 -25.31 -8.78 -25.20
CA LYS A 502 -25.66 -8.83 -26.62
C LYS A 502 -25.15 -7.58 -27.33
#